data_AF-A0A1A3BGT6-F1
#
_entry.id   AF-A0A1A3BGT6-F1
#
_cell.length_a   1.000
_cell.length_b   1.000
_cell.length_c   1.000
_cell.angle_alpha   90.00
_cell.angle_beta   90.00
_cell.angle_gamma   90.00
#
_symmetry.space_group_name_H-M   'P 1'
#
loop_
_entity.id
_entity.type
_entity.pdbx_description
1 polymer ?
#
loop_
_entity_poly.entity_id
_entity_poly.type
_entity_poly.pdbx_seq_one_letter_code
_entity_poly.pdbx_strand_id
1 'polypeptide(L)'
;MSYLLAVPESLTSAASDVAGIGSTVDAVTAAAVAQTTGLLAAAEDEVSLALASLFSLHGRGFQEVSAHAAVYHNQFVQALSGSGSVFALAEAANAPTLQTIADDILAVINAPTNLLLGIPLIGNGTDGVAGTGQNGGPGGLLWGNGGNGGSGSTGLPGGRGGNAFLFGNGGQGGAGGTGVTGSTGSATGATAGGVGGNGTAGGAGGNGGLFLGNGGAGGNAGLLFGSGGSGGSGGFGQGGGGAGGAGGNAAQLLGSGGAGGVGGAATAAGAVGGVGGAGGKSGLLGNAGNGGSGGTSAGAGGTGGAGGTGGNAVGIGNGGNGGNGGTGATAGATGAGGISGLLLGLDGSNAPVSTDPLHTLQQQALNAVNAPIQAATGRPLIGNGANGAPGTGAPGGDGGWLFGNGGAGGSGGGGAQGGTGPSGAGSNGNGGSGGDGGHGATGGWLYGNGGSGGNAGAGGLSGGVGAVAGAGGTGGIGGNAQLIGDGGNGGNGGTGAPAGKGGVGGTRGLLFGIDGTNGTP
;
A
#
# COMPACT_ATOMS: atom_id res chain seq x y z
N MET A 1 -22.85 -32.17 21.82
CA MET A 1 -22.19 -30.87 22.06
C MET A 1 -23.08 -29.80 21.46
N SER A 2 -23.67 -28.93 22.27
CA SER A 2 -24.43 -27.77 21.79
C SER A 2 -23.47 -26.62 21.56
N TYR A 3 -23.42 -26.07 20.35
CA TYR A 3 -22.64 -24.86 20.05
C TYR A 3 -23.49 -23.63 20.39
N LEU A 4 -22.89 -22.67 21.07
CA LEU A 4 -23.48 -21.36 21.31
C LEU A 4 -22.83 -20.36 20.34
N LEU A 5 -23.63 -19.71 19.49
CA LEU A 5 -23.20 -18.63 18.61
C LEU A 5 -23.83 -17.33 19.12
N ALA A 6 -23.00 -16.37 19.52
CA ALA A 6 -23.45 -15.04 19.92
C ALA A 6 -22.83 -14.01 18.98
N VAL A 7 -23.60 -12.99 18.60
CA VAL A 7 -23.10 -11.83 17.85
C VAL A 7 -23.22 -10.63 18.79
N PRO A 8 -22.13 -10.24 19.47
CA PRO A 8 -22.16 -9.18 20.48
C PRO A 8 -22.80 -7.88 19.97
N GLU A 9 -22.53 -7.51 18.72
CA GLU A 9 -23.05 -6.32 18.06
C GLU A 9 -24.57 -6.37 17.92
N SER A 10 -25.13 -7.54 17.61
CA SER A 10 -26.59 -7.74 17.50
C SER A 10 -27.28 -7.62 18.86
N LEU A 11 -26.63 -8.06 19.95
CA LEU A 11 -27.17 -7.93 21.30
C LEU A 11 -27.19 -6.47 21.76
N THR A 12 -26.16 -5.69 21.40
CA THR A 12 -26.13 -4.25 21.67
C THR A 12 -27.19 -3.50 20.87
N SER A 13 -27.40 -3.83 19.58
CA SER A 13 -28.48 -3.25 18.77
C SER A 13 -29.85 -3.57 19.37
N ALA A 14 -30.09 -4.83 19.73
CA ALA A 14 -31.35 -5.25 20.33
C ALA A 14 -31.62 -4.55 21.67
N ALA A 15 -30.59 -4.31 22.50
CA ALA A 15 -30.74 -3.55 23.74
C ALA A 15 -31.18 -2.09 23.48
N SER A 16 -30.65 -1.45 22.43
CA SER A 16 -31.05 -0.10 22.01
C SER A 16 -32.49 -0.07 21.52
N ASP A 17 -32.90 -1.02 20.69
CA ASP A 17 -34.27 -1.10 20.16
C ASP A 17 -35.29 -1.31 21.29
N VAL A 18 -34.99 -2.22 22.22
CA VAL A 18 -35.83 -2.49 23.38
C VAL A 18 -35.93 -1.25 24.28
N ALA A 19 -34.83 -0.54 24.54
CA ALA A 19 -34.86 0.72 25.28
C ALA A 19 -35.74 1.79 24.62
N GLY A 20 -35.72 1.87 23.28
CA GLY A 20 -36.59 2.76 22.51
C GLY A 20 -38.09 2.41 22.66
N ILE A 21 -38.43 1.12 22.69
CA ILE A 21 -39.80 0.66 22.98
C ILE A 21 -40.22 1.08 24.39
N GLY A 22 -39.37 0.86 25.40
CA GLY A 22 -39.64 1.27 26.78
C GLY A 22 -39.93 2.77 26.89
N SER A 23 -39.07 3.60 26.27
CA SER A 23 -39.27 5.06 26.23
C SER A 23 -40.60 5.46 25.57
N THR A 24 -41.00 4.77 24.51
CA THR A 24 -42.27 5.04 23.81
C THR A 24 -43.47 4.67 24.69
N VAL A 25 -43.42 3.52 25.37
CA VAL A 25 -44.48 3.04 26.26
C VAL A 25 -44.62 3.97 27.47
N ASP A 26 -43.51 4.38 28.08
CA ASP A 26 -43.52 5.32 29.21
C ASP A 26 -44.11 6.68 28.80
N ALA A 27 -43.74 7.20 27.63
CA ALA A 27 -44.26 8.47 27.11
C ALA A 27 -45.78 8.42 26.87
N VAL A 28 -46.28 7.35 26.25
CA VAL A 28 -47.72 7.17 25.99
C VAL A 28 -48.48 6.96 27.31
N THR A 29 -47.92 6.17 28.23
CA THR A 29 -48.51 5.91 29.54
C THR A 29 -48.63 7.20 30.36
N ALA A 30 -47.61 8.05 30.32
CA ALA A 30 -47.61 9.37 30.96
C ALA A 30 -48.62 10.33 30.33
N ALA A 31 -48.71 10.36 28.99
CA ALA A 31 -49.67 11.20 28.27
C ALA A 31 -51.13 10.83 28.58
N ALA A 32 -51.41 9.55 28.83
CA ALA A 32 -52.75 9.04 29.15
C ALA A 32 -53.21 9.32 30.60
N VAL A 33 -52.31 9.74 31.51
CA VAL A 33 -52.63 9.91 32.95
C VAL A 33 -53.82 10.83 33.16
N ALA A 34 -53.78 12.03 32.58
CA ALA A 34 -54.80 13.06 32.82
C ALA A 34 -56.19 12.62 32.32
N GLN A 35 -56.24 11.93 31.17
CA GLN A 35 -57.48 11.49 30.54
C GLN A 35 -58.09 10.25 31.22
N THR A 36 -57.29 9.44 31.92
CA THR A 36 -57.72 8.16 32.51
C THR A 36 -57.95 8.23 34.02
N THR A 37 -57.40 9.23 34.71
CA THR A 37 -57.53 9.36 36.18
C THR A 37 -58.41 10.53 36.62
N GLY A 38 -58.77 11.43 35.71
CA GLY A 38 -59.59 12.62 35.96
C GLY A 38 -60.94 12.62 35.23
N LEU A 39 -61.58 11.46 35.06
CA LEU A 39 -62.88 11.38 34.39
C LEU A 39 -63.96 12.14 35.17
N LEU A 40 -64.65 13.05 34.49
CA LEU A 40 -65.81 13.75 35.01
C LEU A 40 -67.07 12.92 34.75
N ALA A 41 -68.04 12.99 35.66
CA ALA A 41 -69.34 12.36 35.47
C ALA A 41 -70.09 13.03 34.31
N ALA A 42 -70.79 12.22 33.51
CA ALA A 42 -71.54 12.71 32.34
C ALA A 42 -72.81 13.50 32.73
N ALA A 43 -73.36 13.22 33.91
CA ALA A 43 -74.49 13.93 34.53
C ALA A 43 -74.35 13.88 36.06
N GLU A 44 -75.16 14.66 36.77
CA GLU A 44 -75.13 14.78 38.24
C GLU A 44 -75.80 13.60 38.98
N ASP A 45 -76.10 12.51 38.28
CA ASP A 45 -76.68 11.32 38.87
C ASP A 45 -75.63 10.39 39.51
N GLU A 46 -76.07 9.62 40.51
CA GLU A 46 -75.21 8.72 41.29
C GLU A 46 -74.54 7.63 40.43
N VAL A 47 -75.17 7.18 39.34
CA VAL A 47 -74.62 6.15 38.45
C VAL A 47 -73.46 6.72 37.62
N SER A 48 -73.63 7.92 37.06
CA SER A 48 -72.57 8.63 36.34
C SER A 48 -71.36 8.95 37.22
N LEU A 49 -71.58 9.37 38.47
CA LEU A 49 -70.52 9.61 39.46
C LEU A 49 -69.78 8.33 39.86
N ALA A 50 -70.51 7.23 40.10
CA ALA A 50 -69.92 5.94 40.45
C ALA A 50 -69.07 5.35 39.30
N LEU A 51 -69.55 5.45 38.06
CA LEU A 51 -68.80 4.99 36.88
C LEU A 51 -67.52 5.81 36.66
N ALA A 52 -67.59 7.14 36.75
CA ALA A 52 -66.42 8.01 36.64
C ALA A 52 -65.35 7.70 37.71
N SER A 53 -65.77 7.42 38.95
CA SER A 53 -64.90 6.99 40.05
C SER A 53 -64.25 5.62 39.78
N LEU A 54 -65.03 4.63 39.31
CA LEU A 54 -64.54 3.29 38.98
C LEU A 54 -63.44 3.34 37.91
N PHE A 55 -63.68 4.06 36.81
CA PHE A 55 -62.69 4.19 35.73
C PHE A 55 -61.47 4.98 36.18
N SER A 56 -61.64 6.03 36.99
CA SER A 56 -60.50 6.80 37.55
C SER A 56 -59.65 5.95 38.51
N LEU A 57 -60.27 5.04 39.27
CA LEU A 57 -59.54 4.08 40.11
C LEU A 57 -58.79 3.04 39.27
N HIS A 58 -59.42 2.52 38.21
CA HIS A 58 -58.76 1.61 37.27
C HIS A 58 -57.55 2.28 36.58
N GLY A 59 -57.70 3.54 36.17
CA GLY A 59 -56.60 4.35 35.61
C GLY A 59 -55.41 4.47 36.55
N ARG A 60 -55.63 4.68 37.86
CA ARG A 60 -54.55 4.70 38.86
C ARG A 60 -53.88 3.34 39.03
N GLY A 61 -54.65 2.25 39.05
CA GLY A 61 -54.10 0.89 39.10
C GLY A 61 -53.25 0.54 37.88
N PHE A 62 -53.66 0.98 36.68
CA PHE A 62 -52.86 0.84 35.46
C PHE A 62 -51.52 1.58 35.57
N GLN A 63 -51.51 2.81 36.11
CA GLN A 63 -50.27 3.58 36.28
C GLN A 63 -49.27 2.90 37.24
N GLU A 64 -49.76 2.29 38.31
CA GLU A 64 -48.91 1.54 39.26
C GLU A 64 -48.27 0.31 38.60
N VAL A 65 -49.05 -0.46 37.84
CA VAL A 65 -48.55 -1.63 37.11
C VAL A 65 -47.53 -1.22 36.04
N SER A 66 -47.80 -0.13 35.31
CA SER A 66 -46.87 0.38 34.31
C SER A 66 -45.55 0.86 34.91
N ALA A 67 -45.56 1.44 36.11
CA ALA A 67 -44.34 1.82 36.82
C ALA A 67 -43.49 0.58 37.20
N HIS A 68 -44.12 -0.52 37.66
CA HIS A 68 -43.41 -1.77 37.90
C HIS A 68 -42.86 -2.39 36.61
N ALA A 69 -43.62 -2.31 35.51
CA ALA A 69 -43.17 -2.79 34.20
C ALA A 69 -41.94 -2.02 33.70
N ALA A 70 -41.89 -0.69 33.89
CA ALA A 70 -40.76 0.15 33.52
C ALA A 70 -39.47 -0.23 34.27
N VAL A 71 -39.57 -0.54 35.57
CA VAL A 71 -38.42 -1.01 36.37
C VAL A 71 -37.88 -2.35 35.85
N TYR A 72 -38.78 -3.31 35.58
CA TYR A 72 -38.38 -4.60 35.00
C TYR A 72 -37.74 -4.44 33.63
N HIS A 73 -38.33 -3.59 32.78
CA HIS A 73 -37.81 -3.29 31.45
C HIS A 73 -36.39 -2.73 31.51
N ASN A 74 -36.12 -1.78 32.42
CA ASN A 74 -34.78 -1.23 32.62
C ASN A 74 -33.76 -2.29 33.06
N GLN A 75 -34.14 -3.20 33.96
CA GLN A 75 -33.28 -4.32 34.37
C GLN A 75 -32.99 -5.28 33.21
N PHE A 76 -33.99 -5.55 32.37
CA PHE A 76 -33.82 -6.40 31.19
C PHE A 76 -32.86 -5.78 30.16
N VAL A 77 -33.00 -4.47 29.86
CA VAL A 77 -32.09 -3.73 28.97
C VAL A 77 -30.65 -3.73 29.52
N GLN A 78 -30.48 -3.56 30.83
CA GLN A 78 -29.16 -3.62 31.48
C GLN A 78 -28.52 -5.01 31.36
N ALA A 79 -29.27 -6.07 31.62
CA ALA A 79 -28.80 -7.44 31.47
C ALA A 79 -28.41 -7.77 30.03
N LEU A 80 -29.24 -7.34 29.06
CA LEU A 80 -28.99 -7.54 27.64
C LEU A 80 -27.73 -6.79 27.19
N SER A 81 -27.56 -5.54 27.62
CA SER A 81 -26.37 -4.72 27.33
C SER A 81 -25.08 -5.33 27.91
N GLY A 82 -25.15 -5.94 29.10
CA GLY A 82 -24.00 -6.60 29.73
C GLY A 82 -23.59 -7.92 29.04
N SER A 83 -24.54 -8.64 28.44
CA SER A 83 -24.31 -9.99 27.90
C SER A 83 -23.28 -10.04 26.75
N GLY A 84 -23.27 -9.05 25.86
CA GLY A 84 -22.33 -8.99 24.72
C GLY A 84 -20.86 -8.92 25.16
N SER A 85 -20.57 -8.22 26.26
CA SER A 85 -19.21 -8.10 26.81
C SER A 85 -18.68 -9.42 27.36
N VAL A 86 -19.55 -10.25 27.94
CA VAL A 86 -19.18 -11.55 28.51
C VAL A 86 -18.82 -12.54 27.40
N PHE A 87 -19.53 -12.51 26.26
CA PHE A 87 -19.20 -13.34 25.11
C PHE A 87 -17.89 -12.91 24.45
N ALA A 88 -17.66 -11.61 24.25
CA ALA A 88 -16.39 -11.11 23.70
C ALA A 88 -15.18 -11.46 24.61
N LEU A 89 -15.34 -11.36 25.93
CA LEU A 89 -14.31 -11.77 26.89
C LEU A 89 -14.06 -13.28 26.87
N ALA A 90 -15.10 -14.10 26.68
CA ALA A 90 -14.95 -15.54 26.55
C ALA A 90 -14.18 -15.92 25.27
N GLU A 91 -14.42 -15.24 24.15
CA GLU A 91 -13.64 -15.42 22.92
C GLU A 91 -12.17 -15.04 23.13
N ALA A 92 -11.91 -13.88 23.74
CA ALA A 92 -10.56 -13.42 24.03
C ALA A 92 -9.79 -14.36 24.98
N ALA A 93 -10.47 -14.97 25.96
CA ALA A 93 -9.86 -15.94 26.88
C ALA A 93 -9.53 -17.29 26.20
N ASN A 94 -10.28 -17.68 25.17
CA ASN A 94 -10.10 -18.95 24.46
C ASN A 94 -9.18 -18.84 23.23
N ALA A 95 -8.91 -17.65 22.72
CA ALA A 95 -8.02 -17.48 21.56
C ALA A 95 -6.58 -17.99 21.80
N PRO A 96 -5.91 -17.71 22.94
CA PRO A 96 -4.54 -18.18 23.17
C PRO A 96 -4.42 -19.69 23.27
N THR A 97 -5.41 -20.36 23.88
CA THR A 97 -5.39 -21.82 24.05
C THR A 97 -5.56 -22.54 22.72
N LEU A 98 -6.43 -22.05 21.85
CA LEU A 98 -6.58 -22.55 20.48
C LEU A 98 -5.31 -22.30 19.64
N GLN A 99 -4.65 -21.16 19.82
CA GLN A 99 -3.39 -20.87 19.14
C GLN A 99 -2.28 -21.85 19.57
N THR A 100 -2.11 -22.12 20.86
CA THR A 100 -1.11 -23.08 21.35
C THR A 100 -1.35 -24.49 20.81
N ILE A 101 -2.60 -24.96 20.78
CA ILE A 101 -2.93 -26.28 20.22
C ILE A 101 -2.60 -26.33 18.72
N ALA A 102 -2.90 -25.27 17.98
CA ALA A 102 -2.56 -25.18 16.56
C ALA A 102 -1.03 -25.24 16.34
N ASP A 103 -0.26 -24.51 17.15
CA ASP A 103 1.20 -24.49 17.09
C ASP A 103 1.81 -25.86 17.42
N ASP A 104 1.29 -26.54 18.46
CA ASP A 104 1.74 -27.89 18.83
C ASP A 104 1.47 -28.91 17.72
N ILE A 105 0.29 -28.86 17.10
CA ILE A 105 -0.05 -29.72 15.95
C ILE A 105 0.88 -29.43 14.78
N LEU A 106 1.12 -28.16 14.45
CA LEU A 106 2.05 -27.77 13.40
C LEU A 106 3.48 -28.22 13.70
N ALA A 107 3.91 -28.15 14.96
CA ALA A 107 5.23 -28.62 15.38
C ALA A 107 5.37 -30.13 15.14
N VAL A 108 4.36 -30.94 15.48
CA VAL A 108 4.35 -32.39 15.21
C VAL A 108 4.34 -32.69 13.71
N ILE A 109 3.52 -31.99 12.93
CA ILE A 109 3.44 -32.17 11.46
C ILE A 109 4.75 -31.80 10.78
N ASN A 110 5.40 -30.71 11.24
CA ASN A 110 6.63 -30.20 10.64
C ASN A 110 7.89 -30.87 11.17
N ALA A 111 7.84 -31.57 12.32
CA ALA A 111 9.03 -32.19 12.92
C ALA A 111 9.82 -33.09 11.94
N PRO A 112 9.19 -33.97 11.14
CA PRO A 112 9.93 -34.79 10.18
C PRO A 112 10.67 -33.99 9.12
N THR A 113 10.04 -32.97 8.52
CA THR A 113 10.65 -32.18 7.44
C THR A 113 11.64 -31.16 7.95
N ASN A 114 11.41 -30.59 9.15
CA ASN A 114 12.39 -29.76 9.83
C ASN A 114 13.66 -30.55 10.15
N LEU A 115 13.52 -31.80 10.62
CA LEU A 115 14.65 -32.66 10.90
C LEU A 115 15.43 -33.06 9.63
N LEU A 116 14.72 -33.40 8.55
CA LEU A 116 15.36 -33.94 7.34
C LEU A 116 15.87 -32.86 6.39
N LEU A 117 15.14 -31.74 6.27
CA LEU A 117 15.33 -30.74 5.22
C LEU A 117 15.56 -29.33 5.75
N GLY A 118 15.37 -29.10 7.06
CA GLY A 118 15.43 -27.75 7.65
C GLY A 118 14.31 -26.82 7.18
N ILE A 119 13.22 -27.39 6.64
CA ILE A 119 12.10 -26.66 6.05
C ILE A 119 10.79 -27.25 6.58
N PRO A 120 9.80 -26.43 6.97
CA PRO A 120 8.51 -26.95 7.40
C PRO A 120 7.77 -27.65 6.25
N LEU A 121 6.87 -28.58 6.57
CA LEU A 121 5.97 -29.17 5.58
C LEU A 121 4.85 -28.18 5.25
N ILE A 122 4.31 -27.55 6.29
CA ILE A 122 3.25 -26.55 6.25
C ILE A 122 3.61 -25.40 7.19
N GLY A 123 3.52 -24.17 6.72
CA GLY A 123 3.78 -22.98 7.52
C GLY A 123 4.61 -21.95 6.75
N ASN A 124 4.54 -20.70 7.19
CA ASN A 124 5.31 -19.63 6.55
C ASN A 124 6.80 -19.71 6.92
N GLY A 125 7.64 -19.17 6.06
CA GLY A 125 9.05 -18.98 6.32
C GLY A 125 9.29 -17.91 7.38
N THR A 126 10.39 -18.04 8.12
CA THR A 126 10.80 -17.07 9.14
C THR A 126 11.29 -15.78 8.50
N ASP A 127 10.78 -14.62 8.94
CA ASP A 127 11.27 -13.33 8.47
C ASP A 127 12.72 -13.07 8.94
N GLY A 128 13.50 -12.41 8.09
CA GLY A 128 14.83 -11.92 8.41
C GLY A 128 14.76 -10.71 9.33
N VAL A 129 15.75 -10.58 10.22
CA VAL A 129 15.78 -9.50 11.22
C VAL A 129 16.05 -8.15 10.54
N ALA A 130 15.22 -7.14 10.82
CA ALA A 130 15.39 -5.80 10.28
C ALA A 130 16.75 -5.18 10.68
N GLY A 131 17.36 -4.42 9.76
CA GLY A 131 18.67 -3.78 9.94
C GLY A 131 19.87 -4.73 9.81
N THR A 132 19.67 -6.01 9.54
CA THR A 132 20.78 -6.98 9.43
C THR A 132 21.10 -7.39 8.00
N GLY A 133 20.19 -7.15 7.05
CA GLY A 133 20.26 -7.72 5.71
C GLY A 133 20.07 -9.24 5.68
N GLN A 134 19.56 -9.86 6.76
CA GLN A 134 19.31 -11.31 6.79
C GLN A 134 18.21 -11.71 5.81
N ASN A 135 18.42 -12.82 5.12
CA ASN A 135 17.41 -13.38 4.21
C ASN A 135 16.22 -13.94 4.99
N GLY A 136 15.05 -13.88 4.40
CA GLY A 136 13.87 -14.63 4.85
C GLY A 136 14.04 -16.12 4.59
N GLY A 137 13.56 -16.93 5.53
CA GLY A 137 13.52 -18.38 5.44
C GLY A 137 12.48 -18.83 4.40
N PRO A 138 12.66 -20.03 3.82
CA PRO A 138 11.70 -20.56 2.87
C PRO A 138 10.37 -20.93 3.55
N GLY A 139 9.27 -20.85 2.80
CA GLY A 139 7.96 -21.35 3.22
C GLY A 139 7.91 -22.88 3.27
N GLY A 140 6.79 -23.42 3.76
CA GLY A 140 6.57 -24.86 3.83
C GLY A 140 6.54 -25.53 2.47
N LEU A 141 6.96 -26.80 2.40
CA LEU A 141 7.04 -27.55 1.14
C LEU A 141 5.70 -27.66 0.43
N LEU A 142 4.61 -27.90 1.17
CA LEU A 142 3.27 -28.03 0.60
C LEU A 142 2.53 -26.70 0.63
N TRP A 143 2.54 -26.01 1.77
CA TRP A 143 1.79 -24.77 1.93
C TRP A 143 2.55 -23.81 2.82
N GLY A 144 2.74 -22.57 2.35
CA GLY A 144 3.35 -21.53 3.15
C GLY A 144 3.99 -20.46 2.29
N ASN A 145 3.83 -19.21 2.75
CA ASN A 145 4.55 -18.10 2.15
C ASN A 145 6.02 -18.14 2.56
N GLY A 146 6.91 -17.64 1.72
CA GLY A 146 8.28 -17.39 2.16
C GLY A 146 8.37 -16.22 3.14
N GLY A 147 9.37 -16.25 4.01
CA GLY A 147 9.62 -15.17 4.97
C GLY A 147 10.16 -13.92 4.29
N ASN A 148 9.87 -12.74 4.83
CA ASN A 148 10.39 -11.48 4.35
C ASN A 148 11.90 -11.36 4.65
N GLY A 149 12.66 -10.72 3.76
CA GLY A 149 14.04 -10.37 4.01
C GLY A 149 14.14 -9.17 4.96
N GLY A 150 15.11 -9.20 5.88
CA GLY A 150 15.41 -8.08 6.76
C GLY A 150 16.04 -6.92 6.00
N SER A 151 15.71 -5.68 6.36
CA SER A 151 16.37 -4.49 5.80
C SER A 151 17.88 -4.49 6.11
N GLY A 152 18.69 -3.88 5.24
CA GLY A 152 20.13 -3.71 5.49
C GLY A 152 20.43 -2.59 6.49
N SER A 153 21.48 -2.74 7.30
CA SER A 153 22.09 -1.62 8.05
C SER A 153 22.99 -0.80 7.14
N THR A 154 23.53 0.31 7.66
CA THR A 154 24.48 1.17 6.94
C THR A 154 25.56 0.36 6.21
N GLY A 155 25.65 0.52 4.89
CA GLY A 155 26.61 -0.14 4.02
C GLY A 155 26.29 -1.59 3.65
N LEU A 156 25.18 -2.16 4.14
CA LEU A 156 24.77 -3.53 3.87
C LEU A 156 23.50 -3.57 2.99
N PRO A 157 23.44 -4.47 1.99
CA PRO A 157 22.24 -4.67 1.18
C PRO A 157 21.08 -5.22 2.02
N GLY A 158 19.88 -5.09 1.48
CA GLY A 158 18.70 -5.76 2.04
C GLY A 158 18.75 -7.28 1.84
N GLY A 159 18.20 -8.01 2.80
CA GLY A 159 18.10 -9.46 2.74
C GLY A 159 17.12 -9.91 1.66
N ARG A 160 17.39 -11.06 1.05
CA ARG A 160 16.48 -11.66 0.07
C ARG A 160 15.21 -12.19 0.77
N GLY A 161 14.06 -12.07 0.15
CA GLY A 161 12.86 -12.79 0.58
C GLY A 161 12.97 -14.31 0.35
N GLY A 162 12.36 -15.10 1.23
CA GLY A 162 12.31 -16.55 1.12
C GLY A 162 11.35 -17.01 0.03
N ASN A 163 11.64 -18.13 -0.63
CA ASN A 163 10.75 -18.69 -1.63
C ASN A 163 9.58 -19.45 -0.96
N ALA A 164 8.42 -19.48 -1.59
CA ALA A 164 7.44 -20.54 -1.38
C ALA A 164 7.80 -21.78 -2.25
N PHE A 165 7.25 -22.94 -1.92
CA PHE A 165 7.53 -24.19 -2.65
C PHE A 165 6.39 -24.62 -3.57
N LEU A 166 5.35 -25.28 -3.06
CA LEU A 166 4.27 -25.80 -3.89
C LEU A 166 3.13 -24.78 -4.03
N PHE A 167 2.64 -24.29 -2.90
CA PHE A 167 1.63 -23.25 -2.78
C PHE A 167 2.08 -22.17 -1.79
N GLY A 168 1.81 -20.91 -2.15
CA GLY A 168 2.13 -19.76 -1.31
C GLY A 168 2.86 -18.67 -2.08
N ASN A 169 2.92 -17.48 -1.51
CA ASN A 169 3.61 -16.35 -2.09
C ASN A 169 5.07 -16.32 -1.65
N GLY A 170 5.95 -15.82 -2.50
CA GLY A 170 7.31 -15.51 -2.09
C GLY A 170 7.34 -14.39 -1.04
N GLY A 171 8.32 -14.43 -0.15
CA GLY A 171 8.54 -13.39 0.85
C GLY A 171 9.09 -12.12 0.23
N GLN A 172 8.78 -10.97 0.83
CA GLN A 172 9.26 -9.67 0.33
C GLN A 172 10.78 -9.55 0.47
N GLY A 173 11.46 -8.89 -0.47
CA GLY A 173 12.87 -8.51 -0.30
C GLY A 173 13.01 -7.37 0.71
N GLY A 174 14.11 -7.34 1.46
CA GLY A 174 14.42 -6.27 2.41
C GLY A 174 14.92 -5.01 1.71
N ALA A 175 14.65 -3.82 2.26
CA ALA A 175 15.21 -2.57 1.74
C ALA A 175 16.75 -2.53 1.88
N GLY A 176 17.43 -1.87 0.94
CA GLY A 176 18.88 -1.64 1.00
C GLY A 176 19.25 -0.69 2.13
N GLY A 177 20.37 -0.95 2.80
CA GLY A 177 20.92 -0.05 3.81
C GLY A 177 21.49 1.24 3.23
N THR A 178 21.51 2.29 4.06
CA THR A 178 22.05 3.61 3.72
C THR A 178 23.55 3.56 3.44
N GLY A 179 24.06 4.49 2.63
CA GLY A 179 25.49 4.63 2.42
C GLY A 179 26.25 5.11 3.66
N VAL A 180 27.53 4.75 3.76
CA VAL A 180 28.40 5.12 4.90
C VAL A 180 28.58 6.64 4.94
N THR A 181 28.48 7.28 6.11
CA THR A 181 28.74 8.72 6.21
C THR A 181 30.23 8.99 5.99
N GLY A 182 30.55 9.98 5.14
CA GLY A 182 31.92 10.39 4.88
C GLY A 182 32.53 11.13 6.07
N SER A 183 33.86 11.26 6.11
CA SER A 183 34.53 12.00 7.19
C SER A 183 34.08 13.47 7.20
N THR A 184 33.81 14.02 8.39
CA THR A 184 33.49 15.43 8.54
C THR A 184 34.68 16.30 8.14
N GLY A 185 34.43 17.28 7.28
CA GLY A 185 35.42 18.31 6.95
C GLY A 185 35.63 19.28 8.12
N SER A 186 36.74 20.03 8.09
CA SER A 186 37.00 21.08 9.07
C SER A 186 36.76 22.45 8.48
N ALA A 187 35.78 23.19 9.03
CA ALA A 187 35.55 24.59 8.67
C ALA A 187 36.71 25.49 9.10
N THR A 188 37.42 25.17 10.19
CA THR A 188 38.60 25.92 10.66
C THR A 188 39.86 25.58 9.88
N GLY A 189 39.94 24.40 9.27
CA GLY A 189 41.07 23.96 8.43
C GLY A 189 40.84 24.10 6.92
N ALA A 190 39.66 24.55 6.49
CA ALA A 190 39.21 24.55 5.09
C ALA A 190 39.39 23.19 4.38
N THR A 191 39.39 22.08 5.12
CA THR A 191 39.45 20.73 4.55
C THR A 191 38.04 20.24 4.26
N ALA A 192 37.77 19.94 3.00
CA ALA A 192 36.55 19.26 2.61
C ALA A 192 36.46 17.90 3.32
N GLY A 193 35.25 17.53 3.74
CA GLY A 193 34.99 16.18 4.26
C GLY A 193 35.18 15.13 3.17
N GLY A 194 35.40 13.88 3.58
CA GLY A 194 35.42 12.76 2.67
C GLY A 194 34.03 12.53 2.06
N VAL A 195 33.98 12.09 0.79
CA VAL A 195 32.72 11.69 0.16
C VAL A 195 32.19 10.46 0.89
N GLY A 196 30.92 10.49 1.31
CA GLY A 196 30.27 9.31 1.91
C GLY A 196 30.04 8.20 0.90
N GLY A 197 29.82 6.98 1.38
CA GLY A 197 29.54 5.81 0.56
C GLY A 197 28.18 5.88 -0.16
N ASN A 198 28.06 5.05 -1.18
CA ASN A 198 26.84 4.86 -1.96
C ASN A 198 25.80 4.07 -1.16
N GLY A 199 24.53 4.28 -1.48
CA GLY A 199 23.44 3.45 -0.96
C GLY A 199 23.51 2.06 -1.56
N THR A 200 23.12 1.05 -0.77
CA THR A 200 23.11 -0.34 -1.26
C THR A 200 21.78 -0.67 -1.95
N ALA A 201 21.77 -1.71 -2.77
CA ALA A 201 20.55 -2.17 -3.43
C ALA A 201 19.58 -2.82 -2.44
N GLY A 202 18.28 -2.75 -2.75
CA GLY A 202 17.27 -3.60 -2.11
C GLY A 202 17.50 -5.08 -2.39
N GLY A 203 17.10 -5.93 -1.45
CA GLY A 203 17.09 -7.37 -1.61
C GLY A 203 16.04 -7.81 -2.63
N ALA A 204 16.35 -8.88 -3.38
CA ALA A 204 15.36 -9.49 -4.27
C ALA A 204 14.29 -10.23 -3.46
N GLY A 205 13.09 -10.35 -4.02
CA GLY A 205 12.00 -11.10 -3.42
C GLY A 205 12.18 -12.61 -3.56
N GLY A 206 11.40 -13.34 -2.79
CA GLY A 206 11.22 -14.77 -2.95
C GLY A 206 10.35 -15.10 -4.15
N ASN A 207 10.55 -16.26 -4.75
CA ASN A 207 9.65 -16.76 -5.78
C ASN A 207 8.36 -17.30 -5.16
N GLY A 208 7.25 -17.19 -5.89
CA GLY A 208 5.98 -17.84 -5.56
C GLY A 208 6.03 -19.36 -5.72
N GLY A 209 5.07 -20.05 -5.10
CA GLY A 209 4.92 -21.50 -5.17
C GLY A 209 4.65 -22.00 -6.59
N LEU A 210 5.13 -23.20 -6.90
CA LEU A 210 5.17 -23.78 -8.25
C LEU A 210 3.83 -23.70 -8.99
N PHE A 211 2.71 -24.04 -8.35
CA PHE A 211 1.41 -24.07 -9.02
C PHE A 211 0.61 -22.78 -8.87
N LEU A 212 0.67 -22.18 -7.68
CA LEU A 212 -0.03 -20.95 -7.37
C LEU A 212 0.76 -20.17 -6.33
N GLY A 213 1.16 -18.96 -6.71
CA GLY A 213 1.92 -18.09 -5.84
C GLY A 213 2.42 -16.86 -6.56
N ASN A 214 2.17 -15.71 -5.97
CA ASN A 214 2.79 -14.48 -6.41
C ASN A 214 4.25 -14.45 -5.95
N GLY A 215 5.12 -13.79 -6.70
CA GLY A 215 6.46 -13.48 -6.22
C GLY A 215 6.39 -12.46 -5.08
N GLY A 216 7.29 -12.56 -4.12
CA GLY A 216 7.56 -11.44 -3.22
C GLY A 216 8.31 -10.33 -3.97
N ALA A 217 8.54 -9.18 -3.35
CA ALA A 217 9.01 -7.96 -3.99
C ALA A 217 10.33 -8.17 -4.76
N GLY A 218 10.28 -8.26 -6.10
CA GLY A 218 11.41 -8.53 -7.00
C GLY A 218 11.67 -10.02 -7.27
N GLY A 219 10.83 -10.91 -6.74
CA GLY A 219 10.79 -12.34 -7.02
C GLY A 219 9.75 -12.70 -8.06
N ASN A 220 9.98 -13.79 -8.80
CA ASN A 220 9.05 -14.22 -9.84
C ASN A 220 7.84 -14.96 -9.24
N ALA A 221 6.74 -15.00 -9.99
CA ALA A 221 5.61 -15.86 -9.65
C ALA A 221 5.96 -17.36 -9.78
N GLY A 222 4.98 -18.19 -9.41
CA GLY A 222 4.93 -19.61 -9.74
C GLY A 222 4.90 -19.91 -11.24
N LEU A 223 4.83 -21.18 -11.62
CA LEU A 223 4.86 -21.60 -13.02
C LEU A 223 3.54 -21.34 -13.76
N LEU A 224 2.39 -21.63 -13.15
CA LEU A 224 1.09 -21.59 -13.84
C LEU A 224 0.33 -20.28 -13.58
N PHE A 225 0.16 -19.92 -12.30
CA PHE A 225 -0.64 -18.78 -11.88
C PHE A 225 0.10 -17.92 -10.87
N GLY A 226 0.05 -16.60 -11.08
CA GLY A 226 0.56 -15.61 -10.12
C GLY A 226 1.25 -14.44 -10.79
N SER A 227 1.22 -13.30 -10.11
CA SER A 227 1.93 -12.09 -10.50
C SER A 227 3.37 -12.12 -10.00
N GLY A 228 4.30 -11.54 -10.76
CA GLY A 228 5.64 -11.29 -10.28
C GLY A 228 5.63 -10.13 -9.28
N GLY A 229 6.43 -10.22 -8.21
CA GLY A 229 6.43 -9.19 -7.19
C GLY A 229 7.16 -7.92 -7.62
N SER A 230 6.70 -6.76 -7.19
CA SER A 230 7.33 -5.47 -7.49
C SER A 230 8.76 -5.37 -6.96
N GLY A 231 9.71 -4.79 -7.69
CA GLY A 231 11.09 -4.64 -7.23
C GLY A 231 11.23 -3.74 -5.99
N GLY A 232 12.17 -4.08 -5.12
CA GLY A 232 12.46 -3.29 -3.91
C GLY A 232 13.14 -1.95 -4.23
N SER A 233 12.93 -0.93 -3.40
CA SER A 233 13.58 0.37 -3.54
C SER A 233 15.09 0.32 -3.32
N GLY A 234 15.83 1.14 -4.06
CA GLY A 234 17.26 1.36 -3.82
C GLY A 234 17.52 2.23 -2.58
N GLY A 235 18.61 1.95 -1.86
CA GLY A 235 18.97 2.68 -0.65
C GLY A 235 19.49 4.09 -0.93
N PHE A 236 19.32 4.99 0.04
CA PHE A 236 19.92 6.32 0.03
C PHE A 236 21.45 6.26 0.12
N GLY A 237 22.17 7.11 -0.61
CA GLY A 237 23.63 7.23 -0.47
C GLY A 237 24.18 8.62 -0.66
N GLN A 238 25.18 8.99 0.14
CA GLN A 238 25.80 10.31 0.04
C GLN A 238 26.54 10.47 -1.31
N GLY A 239 27.38 9.50 -1.69
CA GLY A 239 28.15 9.53 -2.95
C GLY A 239 27.38 9.09 -4.20
N GLY A 240 26.22 8.45 -4.02
CA GLY A 240 25.36 7.96 -5.11
C GLY A 240 24.23 7.08 -4.57
N GLY A 241 23.07 7.14 -5.21
CA GLY A 241 21.89 6.38 -4.80
C GLY A 241 21.99 4.91 -5.21
N GLY A 242 21.43 4.02 -4.39
CA GLY A 242 21.31 2.59 -4.70
C GLY A 242 20.31 2.37 -5.84
N ALA A 243 20.56 1.39 -6.71
CA ALA A 243 19.61 1.03 -7.76
C ALA A 243 18.34 0.39 -7.18
N GLY A 244 17.20 0.64 -7.82
CA GLY A 244 15.97 -0.09 -7.57
C GLY A 244 16.08 -1.53 -8.08
N GLY A 245 15.50 -2.48 -7.35
CA GLY A 245 15.41 -3.87 -7.77
C GLY A 245 14.50 -4.04 -8.98
N ALA A 246 14.77 -5.02 -9.84
CA ALA A 246 13.86 -5.37 -10.93
C ALA A 246 12.55 -5.96 -10.37
N GLY A 247 11.44 -5.75 -11.08
CA GLY A 247 10.20 -6.47 -10.84
C GLY A 247 10.30 -7.92 -11.30
N GLY A 248 9.63 -8.80 -10.58
CA GLY A 248 9.56 -10.22 -10.91
C GLY A 248 8.72 -10.49 -12.15
N ASN A 249 9.04 -11.56 -12.87
CA ASN A 249 8.20 -12.03 -13.97
C ASN A 249 6.96 -12.75 -13.42
N ALA A 250 5.89 -12.67 -14.18
CA ALA A 250 4.66 -13.42 -13.94
C ALA A 250 4.82 -14.93 -14.18
N ALA A 251 3.77 -15.66 -13.82
CA ALA A 251 3.60 -17.05 -14.19
C ALA A 251 3.33 -17.20 -15.70
N GLN A 252 3.54 -18.39 -16.25
CA GLN A 252 3.49 -18.61 -17.69
C GLN A 252 2.08 -18.45 -18.29
N LEU A 253 1.02 -18.83 -17.57
CA LEU A 253 -0.34 -18.82 -18.11
C LEU A 253 -1.09 -17.52 -17.77
N LEU A 254 -1.23 -17.20 -16.48
CA LEU A 254 -1.95 -16.03 -16.02
C LEU A 254 -1.16 -15.31 -14.93
N GLY A 255 -0.87 -14.03 -15.16
CA GLY A 255 -0.17 -13.21 -14.19
C GLY A 255 0.45 -11.94 -14.80
N SER A 256 0.60 -10.92 -13.95
CA SER A 256 1.22 -9.65 -14.34
C SER A 256 2.68 -9.67 -14.00
N GLY A 257 3.50 -9.00 -14.81
CA GLY A 257 4.86 -8.68 -14.39
C GLY A 257 4.85 -7.66 -13.27
N GLY A 258 5.75 -7.81 -12.29
CA GLY A 258 5.91 -6.86 -11.20
C GLY A 258 6.50 -5.54 -11.69
N ALA A 259 6.09 -4.42 -11.10
CA ALA A 259 6.73 -3.12 -11.39
C ALA A 259 8.19 -3.11 -10.92
N GLY A 260 9.06 -2.36 -11.58
CA GLY A 260 10.43 -2.13 -11.12
C GLY A 260 10.48 -1.23 -9.88
N GLY A 261 11.46 -1.47 -9.02
CA GLY A 261 11.69 -0.66 -7.82
C GLY A 261 12.23 0.72 -8.14
N VAL A 262 11.94 1.69 -7.28
CA VAL A 262 12.45 3.07 -7.45
C VAL A 262 13.94 3.14 -7.06
N GLY A 263 14.71 3.96 -7.77
CA GLY A 263 16.10 4.25 -7.42
C GLY A 263 16.22 5.12 -6.16
N GLY A 264 17.29 4.91 -5.39
CA GLY A 264 17.60 5.65 -4.17
C GLY A 264 18.15 7.06 -4.43
N ALA A 265 17.99 7.96 -3.46
CA ALA A 265 18.46 9.34 -3.58
C ALA A 265 19.97 9.50 -3.29
N ALA A 266 20.55 10.61 -3.78
CA ALA A 266 21.93 11.03 -3.53
C ALA A 266 22.05 12.51 -3.13
N THR A 267 23.11 12.89 -2.39
CA THR A 267 23.27 14.25 -1.83
C THR A 267 24.63 14.91 -2.06
N ALA A 268 25.70 14.17 -2.37
CA ALA A 268 27.02 14.78 -2.60
C ALA A 268 27.07 15.53 -3.93
N ALA A 269 27.93 16.56 -4.00
CA ALA A 269 28.17 17.29 -5.24
C ALA A 269 28.63 16.35 -6.36
N GLY A 270 28.02 16.47 -7.55
CA GLY A 270 28.28 15.61 -8.70
C GLY A 270 27.78 14.16 -8.56
N ALA A 271 27.10 13.80 -7.46
CA ALA A 271 26.58 12.45 -7.28
C ALA A 271 25.41 12.13 -8.22
N VAL A 272 25.24 10.85 -8.51
CA VAL A 272 24.18 10.33 -9.38
C VAL A 272 23.10 9.65 -8.51
N GLY A 273 21.84 9.98 -8.76
CA GLY A 273 20.72 9.24 -8.18
C GLY A 273 20.70 7.79 -8.66
N GLY A 274 20.15 6.89 -7.85
CA GLY A 274 20.07 5.47 -8.21
C GLY A 274 19.20 5.25 -9.44
N VAL A 275 19.56 4.30 -10.31
CA VAL A 275 18.70 3.94 -11.44
C VAL A 275 17.42 3.23 -10.97
N GLY A 276 16.32 3.44 -11.67
CA GLY A 276 15.09 2.67 -11.46
C GLY A 276 15.24 1.23 -11.97
N GLY A 277 14.58 0.29 -11.30
CA GLY A 277 14.56 -1.12 -11.70
C GLY A 277 13.72 -1.37 -12.94
N ALA A 278 14.05 -2.41 -13.71
CA ALA A 278 13.22 -2.84 -14.83
C ALA A 278 11.90 -3.47 -14.34
N GLY A 279 10.83 -3.34 -15.12
CA GLY A 279 9.59 -4.07 -14.92
C GLY A 279 9.68 -5.53 -15.38
N GLY A 280 8.90 -6.41 -14.75
CA GLY A 280 8.85 -7.82 -15.07
C GLY A 280 8.00 -8.14 -16.29
N LYS A 281 8.25 -9.29 -16.92
CA LYS A 281 7.45 -9.81 -18.04
C LYS A 281 6.11 -10.36 -17.56
N SER A 282 5.09 -10.30 -18.43
CA SER A 282 3.79 -10.93 -18.17
C SER A 282 3.79 -12.44 -18.44
N GLY A 283 2.70 -13.10 -18.05
CA GLY A 283 2.33 -14.41 -18.56
C GLY A 283 1.67 -14.33 -19.93
N LEU A 284 1.15 -15.46 -20.42
CA LEU A 284 0.36 -15.51 -21.64
C LEU A 284 -0.84 -14.57 -21.55
N LEU A 285 -1.47 -14.48 -20.38
CA LEU A 285 -2.52 -13.53 -20.04
C LEU A 285 -2.05 -12.63 -18.89
N GLY A 286 -1.94 -11.33 -19.14
CA GLY A 286 -1.65 -10.32 -18.13
C GLY A 286 -0.77 -9.20 -18.66
N ASN A 287 -0.75 -8.07 -17.96
CA ASN A 287 0.10 -6.94 -18.31
C ASN A 287 1.52 -7.13 -17.81
N ALA A 288 2.49 -6.63 -18.55
CA ALA A 288 3.86 -6.57 -18.06
C ALA A 288 4.05 -5.41 -17.08
N GLY A 289 5.08 -5.46 -16.26
CA GLY A 289 5.34 -4.47 -15.20
C GLY A 289 5.91 -3.17 -15.74
N ASN A 290 5.52 -2.05 -15.14
CA ASN A 290 6.13 -0.74 -15.43
C ASN A 290 7.57 -0.70 -14.90
N GLY A 291 8.46 0.05 -15.55
CA GLY A 291 9.78 0.36 -15.03
C GLY A 291 9.72 1.30 -13.83
N GLY A 292 10.64 1.14 -12.89
CA GLY A 292 10.75 1.99 -11.71
C GLY A 292 11.31 3.37 -12.05
N SER A 293 10.96 4.39 -11.27
CA SER A 293 11.53 5.73 -11.44
C SER A 293 12.97 5.81 -10.94
N GLY A 294 13.79 6.63 -11.57
CA GLY A 294 15.13 6.97 -11.07
C GLY A 294 15.10 7.78 -9.77
N GLY A 295 16.18 7.69 -9.01
CA GLY A 295 16.41 8.39 -7.77
C GLY A 295 16.82 9.85 -7.97
N THR A 296 16.54 10.69 -6.98
CA THR A 296 16.87 12.11 -7.01
C THR A 296 18.34 12.36 -6.63
N SER A 297 18.97 13.41 -7.15
CA SER A 297 20.27 13.92 -6.68
C SER A 297 20.14 15.37 -6.21
N ALA A 298 20.45 15.62 -4.94
CA ALA A 298 20.32 16.92 -4.28
C ALA A 298 21.63 17.74 -4.28
N GLY A 299 22.74 17.11 -4.65
CA GLY A 299 24.06 17.74 -4.63
C GLY A 299 24.26 18.71 -5.80
N ALA A 300 25.06 19.76 -5.58
CA ALA A 300 25.42 20.70 -6.63
C ALA A 300 26.05 19.96 -7.83
N GLY A 301 25.53 20.22 -9.04
CA GLY A 301 25.97 19.56 -10.27
C GLY A 301 25.63 18.06 -10.36
N GLY A 302 24.83 17.52 -9.44
CA GLY A 302 24.41 16.12 -9.44
C GLY A 302 23.41 15.79 -10.54
N THR A 303 23.40 14.52 -10.97
CA THR A 303 22.47 14.02 -12.00
C THR A 303 21.42 13.11 -11.38
N GLY A 304 20.17 13.23 -11.82
CA GLY A 304 19.13 12.28 -11.45
C GLY A 304 19.41 10.90 -12.04
N GLY A 305 18.98 9.84 -11.35
CA GLY A 305 19.10 8.48 -11.85
C GLY A 305 18.22 8.23 -13.07
N ALA A 306 18.62 7.35 -13.98
CA ALA A 306 17.78 6.96 -15.11
C ALA A 306 16.55 6.16 -14.63
N GLY A 307 15.43 6.27 -15.34
CA GLY A 307 14.27 5.41 -15.16
C GLY A 307 14.53 4.00 -15.70
N GLY A 308 13.90 3.00 -15.09
CA GLY A 308 13.99 1.61 -15.50
C GLY A 308 13.15 1.30 -16.74
N THR A 309 13.50 0.25 -17.47
CA THR A 309 12.71 -0.18 -18.64
C THR A 309 11.40 -0.85 -18.22
N GLY A 310 10.34 -0.70 -18.99
CA GLY A 310 9.12 -1.50 -18.85
C GLY A 310 9.33 -2.95 -19.29
N GLY A 311 8.53 -3.86 -18.72
CA GLY A 311 8.53 -5.27 -19.10
C GLY A 311 7.75 -5.53 -20.39
N ASN A 312 8.05 -6.62 -21.08
CA ASN A 312 7.30 -7.05 -22.27
C ASN A 312 6.15 -7.98 -21.89
N ALA A 313 5.02 -7.82 -22.57
CA ALA A 313 3.92 -8.79 -22.50
C ALA A 313 4.13 -9.94 -23.48
N VAL A 314 3.38 -11.04 -23.30
CA VAL A 314 3.55 -12.28 -24.10
C VAL A 314 2.40 -12.50 -25.07
N GLY A 315 1.20 -12.86 -24.60
CA GLY A 315 0.05 -13.18 -25.46
C GLY A 315 -0.99 -12.06 -25.50
N ILE A 316 -1.73 -11.92 -24.40
CA ILE A 316 -2.75 -10.89 -24.18
C ILE A 316 -2.31 -10.04 -23.00
N GLY A 317 -2.08 -8.76 -23.24
CA GLY A 317 -1.77 -7.77 -22.22
C GLY A 317 -0.87 -6.66 -22.73
N ASN A 318 -0.84 -5.55 -21.99
CA ASN A 318 -0.04 -4.40 -22.35
C ASN A 318 1.43 -4.59 -21.98
N GLY A 319 2.31 -4.04 -22.80
CA GLY A 319 3.71 -3.83 -22.41
C GLY A 319 3.77 -2.80 -21.28
N GLY A 320 4.76 -2.90 -20.41
CA GLY A 320 4.92 -1.99 -19.28
C GLY A 320 5.44 -0.62 -19.70
N ASN A 321 5.04 0.44 -19.01
CA ASN A 321 5.61 1.77 -19.25
C ASN A 321 7.09 1.84 -18.88
N GLY A 322 7.85 2.66 -19.60
CA GLY A 322 9.17 3.07 -19.13
C GLY A 322 9.08 3.91 -17.84
N GLY A 323 10.09 3.79 -16.98
CA GLY A 323 10.18 4.54 -15.74
C GLY A 323 10.56 6.00 -15.96
N ASN A 324 10.11 6.88 -15.07
CA ASN A 324 10.51 8.28 -15.05
C ASN A 324 11.99 8.44 -14.68
N GLY A 325 12.68 9.41 -15.29
CA GLY A 325 13.99 9.83 -14.82
C GLY A 325 13.93 10.54 -13.47
N GLY A 326 14.98 10.41 -12.68
CA GLY A 326 15.14 11.12 -11.41
C GLY A 326 15.47 12.62 -11.61
N THR A 327 15.22 13.42 -10.58
CA THR A 327 15.53 14.86 -10.57
C THR A 327 16.96 15.13 -10.12
N GLY A 328 17.54 16.21 -10.62
CA GLY A 328 18.90 16.67 -10.29
C GLY A 328 19.23 17.93 -11.09
N ALA A 329 20.44 18.48 -10.96
CA ALA A 329 20.87 19.59 -11.82
C ALA A 329 20.83 19.18 -13.30
N THR A 330 21.13 17.91 -13.58
CA THR A 330 20.75 17.25 -14.84
C THR A 330 19.71 16.19 -14.53
N ALA A 331 18.58 16.19 -15.23
CA ALA A 331 17.56 15.16 -15.08
C ALA A 331 18.06 13.81 -15.63
N GLY A 332 17.64 12.72 -15.00
CA GLY A 332 17.86 11.38 -15.52
C GLY A 332 17.03 11.11 -16.78
N ALA A 333 17.51 10.22 -17.64
CA ALA A 333 16.75 9.77 -18.80
C ALA A 333 15.53 8.93 -18.38
N THR A 334 14.44 9.00 -19.15
CA THR A 334 13.30 8.09 -19.00
C THR A 334 13.65 6.70 -19.55
N GLY A 335 13.13 5.66 -18.92
CA GLY A 335 13.28 4.29 -19.41
C GLY A 335 12.47 4.04 -20.69
N ALA A 336 12.88 3.04 -21.46
CA ALA A 336 12.08 2.55 -22.59
C ALA A 336 10.87 1.76 -22.07
N GLY A 337 9.74 1.84 -22.78
CA GLY A 337 8.58 0.98 -22.56
C GLY A 337 8.80 -0.43 -23.10
N GLY A 338 7.96 -1.36 -22.66
CA GLY A 338 7.93 -2.72 -23.17
C GLY A 338 6.92 -2.91 -24.30
N ILE A 339 7.14 -3.95 -25.09
CA ILE A 339 6.27 -4.35 -26.20
C ILE A 339 5.03 -5.09 -25.67
N SER A 340 3.89 -4.90 -26.32
CA SER A 340 2.63 -5.58 -26.01
C SER A 340 2.64 -7.09 -26.27
N GLY A 341 1.58 -7.76 -25.82
CA GLY A 341 1.31 -9.14 -26.19
C GLY A 341 1.03 -9.28 -27.69
N LEU A 342 1.34 -10.47 -28.22
CA LEU A 342 1.22 -10.80 -29.64
C LEU A 342 -0.22 -10.73 -30.19
N LEU A 343 -1.23 -10.94 -29.35
CA LEU A 343 -2.63 -11.05 -29.78
C LEU A 343 -3.43 -9.80 -29.47
N LEU A 344 -3.32 -9.30 -28.24
CA LEU A 344 -4.04 -8.11 -27.76
C LEU A 344 -3.18 -7.38 -26.73
N GLY A 345 -3.26 -6.06 -26.74
CA GLY A 345 -2.58 -5.20 -25.78
C GLY A 345 -1.81 -4.09 -26.46
N LEU A 346 -1.63 -2.99 -25.74
CA LEU A 346 -0.89 -1.81 -26.20
C LEU A 346 0.55 -1.84 -25.68
N ASP A 347 1.49 -1.41 -26.51
CA ASP A 347 2.86 -1.13 -26.08
C ASP A 347 2.85 -0.14 -24.90
N GLY A 348 3.85 -0.30 -24.04
CA GLY A 348 4.09 0.66 -22.98
C GLY A 348 4.52 2.02 -23.53
N SER A 349 4.29 3.07 -22.74
CA SER A 349 4.81 4.39 -23.07
C SER A 349 6.34 4.34 -23.24
N ASN A 350 6.83 5.01 -24.30
CA ASN A 350 8.22 5.03 -24.72
C ASN A 350 8.78 3.66 -25.20
N ALA A 351 7.92 2.74 -25.62
CA ALA A 351 8.37 1.48 -26.21
C ALA A 351 9.12 1.69 -27.53
N PRO A 352 10.14 0.86 -27.83
CA PRO A 352 10.80 0.87 -29.13
C PRO A 352 9.80 0.65 -30.26
N VAL A 353 9.95 1.40 -31.36
CA VAL A 353 9.12 1.22 -32.56
C VAL A 353 9.39 -0.17 -33.14
N SER A 354 8.34 -0.98 -33.31
CA SER A 354 8.46 -2.29 -33.95
C SER A 354 8.72 -2.17 -35.45
N THR A 355 9.60 -3.02 -35.96
CA THR A 355 9.84 -3.17 -37.40
C THR A 355 8.95 -4.22 -38.04
N ASP A 356 8.11 -4.91 -37.25
CA ASP A 356 7.14 -5.89 -37.74
C ASP A 356 5.86 -5.18 -38.23
N PRO A 357 5.47 -5.34 -39.51
CA PRO A 357 4.23 -4.77 -40.05
C PRO A 357 2.97 -5.25 -39.33
N LEU A 358 2.95 -6.50 -38.84
CA LEU A 358 1.78 -7.06 -38.16
C LEU A 358 1.57 -6.42 -36.80
N HIS A 359 2.66 -6.19 -36.05
CA HIS A 359 2.61 -5.46 -34.78
C HIS A 359 2.11 -4.03 -34.99
N THR A 360 2.60 -3.36 -36.03
CA THR A 360 2.17 -2.00 -36.36
C THR A 360 0.67 -1.94 -36.66
N LEU A 361 0.14 -2.91 -37.43
CA LEU A 361 -1.29 -3.00 -37.73
C LEU A 361 -2.12 -3.31 -36.48
N GLN A 362 -1.65 -4.19 -35.60
CA GLN A 362 -2.28 -4.49 -34.31
C GLN A 362 -2.44 -3.21 -33.48
N GLN A 363 -1.37 -2.41 -33.35
CA GLN A 363 -1.39 -1.17 -32.58
C GLN A 363 -2.33 -0.11 -33.18
N GLN A 364 -2.41 -0.02 -34.52
CA GLN A 364 -3.37 0.84 -35.20
C GLN A 364 -4.82 0.41 -34.96
N ALA A 365 -5.11 -0.89 -35.02
CA ALA A 365 -6.44 -1.43 -34.76
C ALA A 365 -6.87 -1.17 -33.31
N LEU A 366 -5.98 -1.38 -32.33
CA LEU A 366 -6.27 -1.10 -30.92
C LEU A 366 -6.50 0.39 -30.67
N ASN A 367 -5.75 1.27 -31.33
CA ASN A 367 -6.00 2.71 -31.24
C ASN A 367 -7.36 3.10 -31.84
N ALA A 368 -7.79 2.49 -32.94
CA ALA A 368 -9.12 2.71 -33.50
C ALA A 368 -10.25 2.24 -32.57
N VAL A 369 -10.03 1.14 -31.85
CA VAL A 369 -10.97 0.64 -30.82
C VAL A 369 -11.00 1.58 -29.61
N ASN A 370 -9.85 2.08 -29.17
CA ASN A 370 -9.74 2.98 -28.02
C ASN A 370 -10.32 4.37 -28.30
N ALA A 371 -10.18 4.89 -29.53
CA ALA A 371 -10.56 6.25 -29.89
C ALA A 371 -11.99 6.66 -29.47
N PRO A 372 -13.06 5.91 -29.78
CA PRO A 372 -14.41 6.29 -29.35
C PRO A 372 -14.57 6.26 -27.82
N ILE A 373 -13.93 5.32 -27.12
CA ILE A 373 -14.01 5.19 -25.66
C ILE A 373 -13.25 6.33 -24.97
N GLN A 374 -12.07 6.66 -25.49
CA GLN A 374 -11.26 7.77 -24.99
C GLN A 374 -11.95 9.11 -25.23
N ALA A 375 -12.60 9.30 -26.39
CA ALA A 375 -13.39 10.49 -26.66
C ALA A 375 -14.61 10.62 -25.73
N ALA A 376 -15.27 9.50 -25.41
CA ALA A 376 -16.46 9.49 -24.56
C ALA A 376 -16.15 9.62 -23.06
N THR A 377 -15.02 9.07 -22.60
CA THR A 377 -14.74 8.90 -21.15
C THR A 377 -13.46 9.57 -20.67
N GLY A 378 -12.63 10.10 -21.57
CA GLY A 378 -11.30 10.62 -21.26
C GLY A 378 -10.25 9.53 -21.00
N ARG A 379 -10.61 8.24 -21.07
CA ARG A 379 -9.73 7.10 -20.76
C ARG A 379 -9.84 6.02 -21.85
N PRO A 380 -8.75 5.35 -22.25
CA PRO A 380 -8.81 4.26 -23.22
C PRO A 380 -9.52 3.04 -22.63
N LEU A 381 -9.94 2.11 -23.48
CA LEU A 381 -10.44 0.80 -23.04
C LEU A 381 -9.28 -0.11 -22.61
N ILE A 382 -8.22 -0.13 -23.43
CA ILE A 382 -7.00 -0.92 -23.25
C ILE A 382 -5.80 0.03 -23.36
N GLY A 383 -4.99 0.11 -22.32
CA GLY A 383 -3.76 0.91 -22.36
C GLY A 383 -3.30 1.27 -20.96
N ASN A 384 -2.00 1.53 -20.80
CA ASN A 384 -1.51 2.00 -19.51
C ASN A 384 -1.78 3.49 -19.34
N GLY A 385 -1.89 3.90 -18.09
CA GLY A 385 -1.94 5.30 -17.73
C GLY A 385 -0.60 6.00 -17.97
N ALA A 386 -0.65 7.30 -18.29
CA ALA A 386 0.56 8.09 -18.50
C ALA A 386 1.28 8.33 -17.16
N ASN A 387 2.61 8.33 -17.16
CA ASN A 387 3.35 8.72 -15.96
C ASN A 387 3.22 10.24 -15.73
N GLY A 388 3.18 10.64 -14.45
CA GLY A 388 3.26 12.03 -14.05
C GLY A 388 4.63 12.63 -14.39
N ALA A 389 4.66 13.95 -14.65
CA ALA A 389 5.86 14.63 -15.08
C ALA A 389 6.93 14.68 -13.96
N PRO A 390 8.19 14.28 -14.21
CA PRO A 390 9.26 14.35 -13.21
C PRO A 390 9.48 15.77 -12.66
N GLY A 391 9.76 15.89 -11.37
CA GLY A 391 10.01 17.16 -10.67
C GLY A 391 8.78 18.02 -10.39
N THR A 392 7.59 17.60 -10.79
CA THR A 392 6.34 18.36 -10.58
C THR A 392 5.48 17.86 -9.43
N GLY A 393 5.71 16.63 -8.95
CA GLY A 393 4.79 15.95 -8.04
C GLY A 393 3.44 15.59 -8.68
N ALA A 394 3.30 15.67 -10.01
CA ALA A 394 2.04 15.36 -10.67
C ALA A 394 1.67 13.87 -10.51
N PRO A 395 0.39 13.55 -10.30
CA PRO A 395 -0.05 12.16 -10.25
C PRO A 395 0.11 11.49 -11.62
N GLY A 396 0.20 10.16 -11.61
CA GLY A 396 0.03 9.36 -12.81
C GLY A 396 -1.42 9.43 -13.33
N GLY A 397 -1.62 9.16 -14.62
CA GLY A 397 -2.93 8.90 -15.19
C GLY A 397 -3.36 7.45 -14.93
N ASP A 398 -4.65 7.20 -14.79
CA ASP A 398 -5.17 5.85 -14.59
C ASP A 398 -4.98 4.96 -15.84
N GLY A 399 -4.92 3.65 -15.61
CA GLY A 399 -5.00 2.65 -16.67
C GLY A 399 -6.32 2.69 -17.44
N GLY A 400 -6.34 2.02 -18.59
CA GLY A 400 -7.53 1.83 -19.41
C GLY A 400 -8.62 1.09 -18.64
N TRP A 401 -9.88 1.28 -19.05
CA TRP A 401 -11.03 0.75 -18.32
C TRP A 401 -10.96 -0.75 -18.06
N LEU A 402 -10.55 -1.55 -19.05
CA LEU A 402 -10.52 -3.00 -18.92
C LEU A 402 -9.12 -3.51 -18.60
N PHE A 403 -8.15 -3.18 -19.45
CA PHE A 403 -6.76 -3.61 -19.34
C PHE A 403 -5.82 -2.42 -19.25
N GLY A 404 -4.95 -2.42 -18.25
CA GLY A 404 -3.74 -1.59 -18.25
C GLY A 404 -3.27 -1.22 -16.86
N ASN A 405 -1.98 -0.94 -16.74
CA ASN A 405 -1.41 -0.49 -15.48
C ASN A 405 -1.68 1.00 -15.26
N GLY A 406 -1.79 1.40 -14.00
CA GLY A 406 -1.75 2.81 -13.65
C GLY A 406 -0.39 3.43 -13.99
N GLY A 407 -0.39 4.72 -14.34
CA GLY A 407 0.83 5.49 -14.55
C GLY A 407 1.56 5.77 -13.24
N ALA A 408 2.90 5.82 -13.31
CA ALA A 408 3.70 6.20 -12.14
C ALA A 408 3.54 7.68 -11.80
N GLY A 409 3.58 8.04 -10.52
CA GLY A 409 3.63 9.43 -10.08
C GLY A 409 4.92 10.13 -10.51
N GLY A 410 4.82 11.43 -10.81
CA GLY A 410 5.97 12.30 -11.05
C GLY A 410 6.75 12.53 -9.75
N SER A 411 8.07 12.61 -9.83
CA SER A 411 8.89 12.98 -8.67
C SER A 411 8.64 14.41 -8.22
N GLY A 412 8.88 14.71 -6.94
CA GLY A 412 8.80 16.06 -6.40
C GLY A 412 9.97 16.95 -6.81
N GLY A 413 9.73 18.26 -6.88
CA GLY A 413 10.76 19.26 -7.19
C GLY A 413 11.74 19.46 -6.04
N GLY A 414 13.01 19.75 -6.34
CA GLY A 414 14.00 20.08 -5.31
C GLY A 414 13.73 21.45 -4.67
N GLY A 415 14.00 21.54 -3.37
CA GLY A 415 13.92 22.78 -2.62
C GLY A 415 15.00 23.78 -3.02
N ALA A 416 14.65 25.07 -3.04
CA ALA A 416 15.58 26.14 -3.37
C ALA A 416 16.75 26.19 -2.37
N GLN A 417 17.97 26.41 -2.86
CA GLN A 417 19.14 26.55 -1.99
C GLN A 417 19.08 27.88 -1.23
N GLY A 418 19.48 27.89 0.05
CA GLY A 418 19.58 29.10 0.85
C GLY A 418 20.68 30.03 0.35
N GLY A 419 20.36 31.31 0.13
CA GLY A 419 21.35 32.31 -0.30
C GLY A 419 22.41 32.59 0.76
N THR A 420 23.68 32.71 0.38
CA THR A 420 24.75 33.21 1.26
C THR A 420 24.64 34.74 1.35
N GLY A 421 24.54 35.29 2.56
CA GLY A 421 24.55 36.74 2.75
C GLY A 421 25.90 37.37 2.34
N PRO A 422 25.95 38.67 1.99
CA PRO A 422 27.23 39.35 1.80
C PRO A 422 28.03 39.26 3.11
N SER A 423 29.32 38.96 2.96
CA SER A 423 30.28 38.62 4.00
C SER A 423 30.12 39.47 5.28
N GLY A 424 29.67 38.85 6.37
CA GLY A 424 29.95 39.34 7.73
C GLY A 424 28.80 39.84 8.61
N ALA A 425 27.58 40.09 8.12
CA ALA A 425 26.47 40.50 9.01
C ALA A 425 25.04 40.36 8.45
N GLY A 426 24.84 39.69 7.30
CA GLY A 426 23.52 39.50 6.68
C GLY A 426 22.93 38.12 6.97
N SER A 427 21.62 38.04 7.21
CA SER A 427 20.87 36.79 7.43
C SER A 427 21.14 35.76 6.34
N ASN A 428 21.79 34.64 6.68
CA ASN A 428 21.91 33.49 5.78
C ASN A 428 20.52 32.97 5.43
N GLY A 429 20.29 32.67 4.15
CA GLY A 429 19.02 32.13 3.68
C GLY A 429 18.84 30.68 4.13
N ASN A 430 17.64 30.34 4.59
CA ASN A 430 17.24 28.94 4.82
C ASN A 430 17.06 28.22 3.48
N GLY A 431 17.27 26.91 3.48
CA GLY A 431 16.91 26.07 2.35
C GLY A 431 15.38 25.93 2.23
N GLY A 432 14.86 25.95 1.02
CA GLY A 432 13.45 25.68 0.72
C GLY A 432 13.11 24.20 0.90
N SER A 433 11.85 23.88 1.19
CA SER A 433 11.39 22.49 1.29
C SER A 433 11.40 21.79 -0.07
N GLY A 434 11.65 20.48 -0.06
CA GLY A 434 11.41 19.64 -1.22
C GLY A 434 9.91 19.47 -1.48
N GLY A 435 9.54 19.35 -2.76
CA GLY A 435 8.17 19.07 -3.17
C GLY A 435 7.79 17.60 -2.95
N ASP A 436 6.50 17.33 -2.79
CA ASP A 436 5.99 15.97 -2.63
C ASP A 436 6.06 15.18 -3.95
N GLY A 437 6.16 13.87 -3.82
CA GLY A 437 6.01 12.95 -4.93
C GLY A 437 4.54 12.77 -5.31
N GLY A 438 4.28 12.66 -6.61
CA GLY A 438 2.94 12.44 -7.13
C GLY A 438 2.42 11.05 -6.84
N HIS A 439 1.10 10.91 -6.73
CA HIS A 439 0.47 9.61 -6.53
C HIS A 439 0.59 8.73 -7.77
N GLY A 440 0.82 7.43 -7.56
CA GLY A 440 0.60 6.42 -8.57
C GLY A 440 -0.89 6.26 -8.86
N ALA A 441 -1.23 5.95 -10.09
CA ALA A 441 -2.62 5.89 -10.53
C ALA A 441 -3.22 4.49 -10.43
N THR A 442 -4.55 4.41 -10.55
CA THR A 442 -5.25 3.12 -10.47
C THR A 442 -5.04 2.30 -11.74
N GLY A 443 -4.88 0.99 -11.59
CA GLY A 443 -4.93 0.05 -12.72
C GLY A 443 -6.31 -0.06 -13.36
N GLY A 444 -6.39 -0.77 -14.48
CA GLY A 444 -7.65 -1.08 -15.13
C GLY A 444 -8.56 -1.98 -14.29
N TRP A 445 -9.85 -1.96 -14.58
CA TRP A 445 -10.86 -2.61 -13.75
C TRP A 445 -10.73 -4.12 -13.72
N LEU A 446 -10.59 -4.76 -14.89
CA LEU A 446 -10.46 -6.22 -14.98
C LEU A 446 -9.02 -6.65 -14.68
N TYR A 447 -8.05 -6.06 -15.39
CA TYR A 447 -6.64 -6.45 -15.26
C TYR A 447 -5.72 -5.24 -15.30
N GLY A 448 -5.01 -4.98 -14.21
CA GLY A 448 -4.08 -3.86 -14.15
C GLY A 448 -3.44 -3.70 -12.79
N ASN A 449 -2.11 -3.55 -12.79
CA ASN A 449 -1.39 -3.16 -11.59
C ASN A 449 -1.56 -1.65 -11.33
N GLY A 450 -1.53 -1.25 -10.07
CA GLY A 450 -1.43 0.14 -9.70
C GLY A 450 -0.09 0.76 -10.12
N GLY A 451 -0.08 2.05 -10.40
CA GLY A 451 1.14 2.80 -10.68
C GLY A 451 1.98 3.02 -9.42
N SER A 452 3.30 3.09 -9.54
CA SER A 452 4.16 3.46 -8.39
C SER A 452 4.00 4.94 -8.03
N GLY A 453 4.09 5.28 -6.76
CA GLY A 453 4.21 6.66 -6.29
C GLY A 453 5.53 7.29 -6.71
N GLY A 454 5.52 8.60 -6.93
CA GLY A 454 6.71 9.38 -7.24
C GLY A 454 7.60 9.59 -6.01
N ASN A 455 8.92 9.60 -6.21
CA ASN A 455 9.87 9.98 -5.17
C ASN A 455 9.71 11.47 -4.84
N ALA A 456 9.80 11.85 -3.57
CA ALA A 456 9.77 13.25 -3.18
C ALA A 456 11.05 13.98 -3.55
N GLY A 457 10.96 15.31 -3.59
CA GLY A 457 12.10 16.20 -3.78
C GLY A 457 12.92 16.37 -2.49
N ALA A 458 14.22 16.57 -2.65
CA ALA A 458 15.10 16.93 -1.56
C ALA A 458 14.87 18.38 -1.10
N GLY A 459 14.99 18.65 0.20
CA GLY A 459 15.09 20.00 0.74
C GLY A 459 16.39 20.68 0.35
N GLY A 460 16.34 22.01 0.21
CA GLY A 460 17.51 22.84 -0.08
C GLY A 460 18.50 22.86 1.08
N LEU A 461 19.78 22.99 0.76
CA LEU A 461 20.86 23.22 1.72
C LEU A 461 20.77 24.65 2.28
N SER A 462 21.30 24.85 3.49
CA SER A 462 21.35 26.15 4.13
C SER A 462 22.46 27.05 3.58
N GLY A 463 22.24 28.36 3.57
CA GLY A 463 23.20 29.34 3.08
C GLY A 463 24.35 29.68 4.04
N GLY A 464 24.54 28.92 5.14
CA GLY A 464 25.65 29.13 6.08
C GLY A 464 25.30 28.83 7.55
N VAL A 465 26.24 29.15 8.45
CA VAL A 465 26.10 28.91 9.91
C VAL A 465 24.87 29.66 10.44
N GLY A 466 23.99 28.94 11.15
CA GLY A 466 22.74 29.48 11.70
C GLY A 466 21.53 29.41 10.78
N ALA A 467 21.68 29.09 9.49
CA ALA A 467 20.57 28.79 8.59
C ALA A 467 20.25 27.30 8.60
N VAL A 468 18.97 26.98 8.45
CA VAL A 468 18.45 25.60 8.50
C VAL A 468 18.27 25.06 7.09
N ALA A 469 18.60 23.79 6.88
CA ALA A 469 18.28 23.10 5.64
C ALA A 469 16.76 22.90 5.52
N GLY A 470 16.26 22.86 4.29
CA GLY A 470 14.85 22.60 4.04
C GLY A 470 14.47 21.17 4.42
N ALA A 471 13.20 21.00 4.76
CA ALA A 471 12.61 19.68 4.94
C ALA A 471 12.53 18.93 3.60
N GLY A 472 12.64 17.60 3.65
CA GLY A 472 12.36 16.75 2.50
C GLY A 472 10.86 16.63 2.24
N GLY A 473 10.48 16.48 0.96
CA GLY A 473 9.07 16.23 0.60
C GLY A 473 8.62 14.82 1.01
N THR A 474 7.32 14.59 1.00
CA THR A 474 6.72 13.26 1.22
C THR A 474 6.63 12.46 -0.08
N GLY A 475 6.93 11.16 -0.02
CA GLY A 475 6.80 10.27 -1.16
C GLY A 475 5.34 10.04 -1.55
N GLY A 476 5.08 9.90 -2.84
CA GLY A 476 3.73 9.70 -3.35
C GLY A 476 3.16 8.33 -2.95
N ILE A 477 1.87 8.28 -2.66
CA ILE A 477 1.14 7.01 -2.45
C ILE A 477 1.13 6.19 -3.75
N GLY A 478 1.27 4.87 -3.65
CA GLY A 478 1.10 3.95 -4.78
C GLY A 478 -0.37 3.80 -5.19
N GLY A 479 -0.60 3.55 -6.48
CA GLY A 479 -1.95 3.36 -7.02
C GLY A 479 -2.52 1.99 -6.71
N ASN A 480 -3.85 1.87 -6.73
CA ASN A 480 -4.54 0.61 -6.43
C ASN A 480 -4.70 -0.25 -7.68
N ALA A 481 -4.74 -1.57 -7.49
CA ALA A 481 -5.38 -2.48 -8.44
C ALA A 481 -6.87 -2.62 -8.11
N GLN A 482 -7.67 -3.09 -9.08
CA GLN A 482 -9.13 -3.21 -8.92
C GLN A 482 -9.58 -4.66 -8.75
N LEU A 483 -9.77 -5.43 -9.83
CA LEU A 483 -10.20 -6.83 -9.72
C LEU A 483 -9.01 -7.81 -9.69
N ILE A 484 -8.12 -7.73 -10.67
CA ILE A 484 -6.91 -8.54 -10.80
C ILE A 484 -5.71 -7.63 -11.03
N GLY A 485 -4.72 -7.72 -10.14
CA GLY A 485 -3.47 -6.97 -10.25
C GLY A 485 -2.89 -6.63 -8.89
N ASP A 486 -1.64 -6.20 -8.92
CA ASP A 486 -0.89 -5.80 -7.72
C ASP A 486 -1.04 -4.30 -7.45
N GLY A 487 -1.03 -3.92 -6.19
CA GLY A 487 -0.91 -2.53 -5.78
C GLY A 487 0.44 -1.94 -6.18
N GLY A 488 0.48 -0.65 -6.51
CA GLY A 488 1.70 0.06 -6.82
C GLY A 488 2.52 0.37 -5.56
N ASN A 489 3.85 0.39 -5.66
CA ASN A 489 4.71 0.78 -4.53
C ASN A 489 4.57 2.28 -4.23
N GLY A 490 4.68 2.66 -2.95
CA GLY A 490 4.84 4.05 -2.55
C GLY A 490 6.21 4.61 -2.95
N GLY A 491 6.27 5.91 -3.21
CA GLY A 491 7.50 6.62 -3.52
C GLY A 491 8.34 6.89 -2.27
N ASN A 492 9.65 7.07 -2.42
CA ASN A 492 10.53 7.39 -1.30
C ASN A 492 10.37 8.86 -0.86
N GLY A 493 10.62 9.12 0.42
CA GLY A 493 10.72 10.46 1.00
C GLY A 493 11.93 11.22 0.48
N GLY A 494 11.85 12.55 0.57
CA GLY A 494 12.93 13.45 0.18
C GLY A 494 13.97 13.58 1.28
N THR A 495 15.24 13.78 0.90
CA THR A 495 16.29 14.09 1.87
C THR A 495 16.12 15.52 2.40
N GLY A 496 16.25 15.75 3.71
CA GLY A 496 16.17 17.10 4.29
C GLY A 496 16.24 17.11 5.81
N ALA A 497 16.01 18.27 6.43
CA ALA A 497 15.96 18.43 7.88
C ALA A 497 14.61 19.02 8.33
N PRO A 498 13.63 18.20 8.73
CA PRO A 498 13.66 16.73 8.78
C PRO A 498 13.56 16.07 7.39
N ALA A 499 13.90 14.79 7.32
CA ALA A 499 13.69 13.98 6.14
C ALA A 499 12.19 13.77 5.88
N GLY A 500 11.87 13.54 4.60
CA GLY A 500 10.53 13.19 4.14
C GLY A 500 10.05 11.86 4.70
N LYS A 501 8.74 11.63 4.60
CA LYS A 501 8.18 10.30 4.84
C LYS A 501 8.05 9.58 3.50
N GLY A 502 8.23 8.27 3.48
CA GLY A 502 7.85 7.44 2.34
C GLY A 502 6.33 7.40 2.15
N GLY A 503 5.90 7.23 0.90
CA GLY A 503 4.50 7.03 0.54
C GLY A 503 4.02 5.63 0.88
N VAL A 504 2.72 5.49 1.14
CA VAL A 504 2.08 4.19 1.38
C VAL A 504 1.92 3.43 0.05
N GLY A 505 2.09 2.12 0.06
CA GLY A 505 1.77 1.27 -1.10
C GLY A 505 0.26 1.21 -1.39
N GLY A 506 -0.11 0.99 -2.64
CA GLY A 506 -1.49 0.81 -3.05
C GLY A 506 -2.03 -0.58 -2.73
N THR A 507 -3.35 -0.73 -2.75
CA THR A 507 -4.02 -2.00 -2.45
C THR A 507 -4.03 -2.95 -3.66
N ARG A 508 -3.99 -4.25 -3.37
CA ARG A 508 -4.16 -5.33 -4.35
C ARG A 508 -5.57 -5.38 -4.94
N GLY A 509 -5.70 -6.15 -6.04
CA GLY A 509 -6.99 -6.49 -6.62
C GLY A 509 -7.84 -7.36 -5.69
N LEU A 510 -9.17 -7.21 -5.81
CA LEU A 510 -10.15 -7.92 -4.99
C LEU A 510 -10.02 -9.45 -5.06
N LEU A 511 -9.71 -9.98 -6.25
CA LEU A 511 -9.65 -11.42 -6.49
C LEU A 511 -8.22 -11.95 -6.41
N PHE A 512 -7.27 -11.29 -7.10
CA PHE A 512 -5.87 -11.71 -7.14
C PHE A 512 -4.93 -10.50 -7.13
N GLY A 513 -3.81 -10.66 -6.43
CA GLY A 513 -2.69 -9.72 -6.42
C GLY A 513 -2.00 -9.64 -5.05
N ILE A 514 -1.01 -8.76 -4.95
CA ILE A 514 -0.36 -8.37 -3.69
C ILE A 514 -0.42 -6.85 -3.48
N ASP A 515 -0.40 -6.43 -2.21
CA ASP A 515 -0.35 -5.01 -1.87
C ASP A 515 1.04 -4.45 -2.21
N GLY A 516 1.07 -3.16 -2.59
CA GLY A 516 2.31 -2.46 -2.87
C GLY A 516 3.14 -2.24 -1.60
N THR A 517 4.45 -2.13 -1.78
CA THR A 517 5.36 -1.84 -0.66
C THR A 517 5.40 -0.34 -0.35
N ASN A 518 5.60 0.02 0.91
CA ASN A 518 5.77 1.42 1.31
C ASN A 518 7.15 1.93 0.88
N GLY A 519 7.21 3.21 0.50
CA GLY A 519 8.48 3.88 0.25
C GLY A 519 9.29 4.09 1.52
N THR A 520 10.61 4.28 1.37
CA THR A 520 11.49 4.58 2.50
C THR A 520 11.44 6.08 2.85
N PRO A 521 11.65 6.47 4.11
CA PRO A 521 11.86 7.87 4.50
C PRO A 521 13.06 8.53 3.80
#